data_AF-A0AA88ED90-F1
#
_entry.id   AF-A0AA88ED90-F1
#
_cell.length_a   1.000
_cell.length_b   1.000
_cell.length_c   1.000
_cell.angle_alpha   90.00
_cell.angle_beta   90.00
_cell.angle_gamma   90.00
#
_symmetry.space_group_name_H-M   'P 1'
#
loop_
_entity.id
_entity.type
_entity.pdbx_description
1 polymer ?
#
loop_
_entity_poly.entity_id
_entity_poly.type
_entity_poly.pdbx_seq_one_letter_code
_entity_poly.pdbx_strand_id
1 'polypeptide(L)' 'MASNSFLHFFLFCTLLFSLSTALKQPSSSRPKALVLRVNKDASTLQHYTHLAQRTPPVPVKLTVDLG' A
#
# COMPACT_ATOMS: atom_id res chain seq x y z
N MET A 1 23.37 -39.71 23.88
CA MET A 1 22.31 -38.92 24.53
C MET A 1 22.44 -37.41 24.27
N ALA A 2 23.63 -36.80 24.29
CA ALA A 2 23.81 -35.36 24.03
C ALA A 2 23.39 -34.89 22.62
N SER A 3 23.69 -35.68 21.56
CA SER A 3 23.37 -35.30 20.17
C SER A 3 21.87 -35.12 19.90
N ASN A 4 21.00 -35.91 20.56
CA ASN A 4 19.55 -35.80 20.39
C ASN A 4 18.99 -34.50 20.99
N SER A 5 19.54 -34.04 22.12
CA SER A 5 19.18 -32.75 22.71
C SER A 5 19.59 -31.56 21.83
N PHE A 6 20.73 -31.64 21.14
CA PHE A 6 21.15 -30.59 20.21
C PHE A 6 20.23 -30.49 18.99
N LEU A 7 19.77 -31.62 18.45
CA LEU A 7 18.81 -31.63 17.35
C LEU A 7 17.46 -31.06 17.77
N HIS A 8 16.95 -31.44 18.95
CA HIS A 8 15.72 -30.86 19.48
C HIS A 8 15.82 -29.35 19.73
N PHE A 9 16.96 -28.88 20.25
CA PHE A 9 17.20 -27.45 20.46
C PHE A 9 17.25 -26.70 19.12
N PHE A 10 17.96 -27.24 18.12
CA PHE A 10 18.02 -26.65 16.79
C PHE A 10 16.63 -26.57 16.14
N LEU A 11 15.86 -27.65 16.22
CA LEU A 11 14.51 -27.73 15.66
C LEU A 11 13.57 -26.73 16.35
N PHE A 12 13.68 -26.59 17.67
CA PHE A 12 12.96 -25.57 18.44
C PHE A 12 13.33 -24.14 18.01
N CYS A 13 14.62 -23.85 17.83
CA CYS A 13 15.07 -22.54 17.32
C CYS A 13 14.53 -22.25 15.91
N THR A 14 14.54 -23.23 15.00
CA THR A 14 13.99 -23.06 13.65
C THR A 14 12.48 -22.81 13.67
N LEU A 15 11.75 -23.47 14.57
CA LEU A 15 10.31 -23.29 14.74
C LEU A 15 9.98 -21.89 15.25
N LEU A 16 10.70 -21.42 16.27
CA LEU A 16 10.55 -20.05 16.80
C LEU A 16 10.85 -18.98 15.75
N PHE A 17 11.90 -19.19 14.95
CA PHE A 17 12.26 -18.27 13.87
C PHE A 17 11.16 -18.21 12.79
N SER A 18 10.63 -19.37 12.36
CA SER A 18 9.53 -19.43 11.39
C SER A 18 8.25 -18.76 11.88
N LEU A 19 7.95 -18.86 13.18
CA LEU A 19 6.77 -18.24 13.78
C LEU A 19 6.90 -16.71 13.80
N SER A 20 8.11 -16.19 14.04
CA SER A 20 8.39 -14.74 14.03
C SER A 20 8.18 -14.10 12.66
N THR A 21 8.41 -14.84 11.58
CA THR A 21 8.18 -14.36 10.20
C THR A 21 6.72 -14.44 9.78
N ALA A 22 5.95 -15.40 10.30
CA ALA A 22 4.55 -15.60 9.94
C ALA A 22 3.62 -14.53 10.53
N LEU A 23 4.00 -13.90 11.65
CA LEU A 23 3.20 -12.88 12.33
C LEU A 23 3.35 -11.47 11.74
N LYS A 24 4.23 -11.27 10.76
CA LYS A 24 4.32 -9.99 10.04
C LYS A 24 3.12 -9.86 9.11
N GLN A 25 2.11 -9.14 9.60
CA GLN A 25 1.02 -8.66 8.76
C GLN A 25 1.62 -7.88 7.59
N PRO A 26 1.27 -8.19 6.33
CA PRO A 26 1.77 -7.43 5.19
C PRO A 26 1.42 -5.96 5.44
N SER A 27 2.44 -5.10 5.49
CA SER A 27 2.24 -3.67 5.68
C SER A 27 1.45 -3.16 4.48
N SER A 28 0.14 -3.07 4.63
CA SER A 28 -0.75 -2.49 3.65
C SER A 28 -0.29 -1.05 3.44
N SER A 29 0.34 -0.78 2.30
CA SER A 29 0.74 0.56 1.87
C SER A 29 -0.50 1.33 1.41
N ARG A 30 -1.50 1.44 2.28
CA ARG A 30 -2.65 2.29 2.05
C ARG A 30 -2.32 3.69 2.56
N PRO A 31 -2.37 4.69 1.68
CA PRO A 31 -2.16 6.06 2.11
C PRO A 31 -3.25 6.47 3.10
N LYS A 32 -2.86 7.16 4.19
CA LYS A 32 -3.80 7.68 5.20
C LYS A 32 -4.65 8.85 4.68
N ALA A 33 -4.17 9.53 3.65
CA ALA A 33 -4.84 10.65 2.99
C ALA A 33 -4.46 10.69 1.52
N LEU A 34 -5.35 11.24 0.70
CA LEU A 34 -5.10 11.54 -0.71
C LEU A 34 -5.35 13.04 -0.92
N VAL A 35 -4.46 13.68 -1.69
CA VAL A 35 -4.57 15.11 -2.02
C VAL A 35 -4.80 15.21 -3.52
N LEU A 36 -5.84 15.94 -3.90
CA LEU A 36 -6.13 16.26 -5.28
C LEU A 36 -5.74 17.71 -5.56
N ARG A 37 -5.00 17.96 -6.64
CA ARG A 37 -4.84 19.32 -7.15
C ARG A 37 -6.10 19.73 -7.89
N VAL A 38 -6.64 20.90 -7.54
CA VAL A 38 -7.80 21.49 -8.21
C VAL A 38 -7.40 22.84 -8.79
N ASN A 39 -7.74 23.06 -10.07
CA ASN A 39 -7.52 24.32 -10.77
C ASN A 39 -8.88 24.92 -11.15
N LYS A 40 -8.96 26.25 -11.23
CA LYS A 40 -10.14 26.96 -11.74
C LYS A 40 -9.97 27.29 -13.22
N ASP A 41 -10.96 26.97 -14.02
CA ASP A 41 -11.02 27.35 -15.43
C ASP A 41 -11.66 28.75 -15.55
N ALA A 42 -10.94 29.70 -16.15
CA ALA A 42 -11.44 31.07 -16.29
C ALA A 42 -12.60 31.18 -17.29
N SER A 43 -12.69 30.27 -18.27
CA SER A 43 -13.68 30.32 -19.34
C SER A 43 -15.05 29.80 -18.89
N THR A 44 -15.07 28.69 -18.16
CA THR A 44 -16.29 28.03 -17.68
C THR A 44 -16.61 28.33 -16.23
N LEU A 45 -15.69 29.00 -15.51
CA LEU A 45 -15.72 29.22 -14.06
C LEU A 45 -15.78 27.93 -13.23
N GLN A 46 -15.62 26.76 -13.86
CA GLN A 46 -15.65 25.46 -13.21
C GLN A 46 -14.29 25.13 -12.59
N HIS A 47 -14.33 24.23 -11.61
CA HIS A 47 -13.13 23.64 -11.03
C HIS A 47 -12.84 22.31 -11.72
N TYR A 48 -11.57 22.04 -12.00
CA TYR A 48 -11.16 20.80 -12.63
C TYR A 48 -9.90 20.23 -12.00
N THR A 49 -9.67 18.96 -12.23
CA THR A 49 -8.50 18.21 -11.79
C THR A 49 -8.00 17.31 -12.93
N HIS A 50 -6.74 16.88 -12.85
CA HIS A 50 -6.18 15.89 -13.76
C HIS A 50 -5.97 14.60 -12.98
N LEU A 51 -6.61 13.52 -13.43
CA LEU A 51 -6.42 12.19 -12.87
C LEU A 51 -5.73 11.27 -13.87
N ALA A 52 -4.70 10.56 -13.41
CA ALA A 52 -4.12 9.47 -14.18
C ALA A 52 -5.14 8.32 -14.20
N GLN A 53 -5.70 8.08 -15.38
CA GLN A 53 -6.63 6.98 -15.64
C GLN A 53 -6.03 6.04 -16.69
N ARG A 54 -6.66 4.87 -16.89
CA ARG A 54 -6.29 3.85 -17.87
C ARG A 54 -4.96 3.14 -17.58
N THR A 55 -4.65 2.19 -18.44
CA THR A 55 -3.36 1.49 -18.49
C THR A 55 -2.91 1.46 -19.94
N PRO A 56 -1.77 2.06 -20.30
CA PRO A 56 -0.86 2.82 -19.42
C PRO A 56 -1.51 4.10 -18.85
N PRO A 57 -0.93 4.70 -17.79
CA PRO A 57 -1.50 5.87 -17.13
C PRO A 57 -1.53 7.09 -18.04
N VAL A 58 -2.73 7.63 -18.28
CA VAL A 58 -2.97 8.83 -19.10
C VAL A 58 -3.71 9.87 -18.25
N PRO A 59 -3.23 11.13 -18.18
CA PRO A 59 -3.93 12.20 -17.47
C PRO A 59 -5.22 12.60 -18.19
N VAL A 60 -6.34 12.60 -17.46
CA VAL A 60 -7.66 12.99 -17.96
C VAL A 60 -8.15 14.21 -17.17
N LYS A 61 -8.57 15.28 -17.89
CA LYS A 61 -9.19 16.48 -17.30
C LYS A 61 -10.63 16.16 -16.89
N LEU A 62 -10.96 16.38 -15.62
CA LEU A 62 -12.28 16.11 -15.05
C LEU A 62 -12.78 17.34 -14.30
N THR A 63 -14.05 17.70 -14.47
CA THR A 63 -14.70 18.72 -13.64
C THR A 63 -14.94 18.17 -12.23
N VAL A 64 -14.70 19.02 -11.22
CA VAL A 64 -14.97 18.70 -9.81
C VAL A 64 -16.39 19.12 -9.48
N ASP A 65 -17.20 18.17 -9.03
CA ASP A 65 -18.58 18.35 -8.60
C ASP A 65 -18.72 17.92 -7.13
N LEU A 66 -19.42 18.73 -6.32
CA LEU A 66 -19.62 18.50 -4.88
C LEU A 66 -21.01 17.95 -4.54
N GLY A 67 -21.93 17.88 -5.51
CA GLY A 67 -23.34 17.53 -5.31
C GLY A 67 -24.25 18.75 -5.25
#